data_AF-A0A2T0WV81-F1
#
_entry.id   AF-A0A2T0WV81-F1
#
_cell.length_a   1.000
_cell.length_b   1.000
_cell.length_c   1.000
_cell.angle_alpha   90.00
_cell.angle_beta   90.00
_cell.angle_gamma   90.00
#
_symmetry.space_group_name_H-M   'P 1'
#
loop_
_entity.id
_entity.type
_entity.pdbx_description
1 polymer ?
#
loop_
_entity_poly.entity_id
_entity_poly.type
_entity_poly.pdbx_seq_one_letter_code
_entity_poly.pdbx_strand_id
1 'polypeptide(L)'
;MERRYSVLDEKTELEIQKLASTFFSEEEIMEILEVKELTSDMKRAIRKYKLKSEADTRAAVFEQALAGSSPAQTLAIKIIEADKRKEY
;
A
#
# COMPACT_ATOMS: atom_id res chain seq x y z
N MET A 1 30.67 2.98 -9.48
CA MET A 1 29.51 3.64 -10.10
C MET A 1 28.45 3.78 -9.00
N GLU A 2 28.50 4.87 -8.24
CA GLU A 2 27.55 5.12 -7.15
C GLU A 2 26.19 5.48 -7.77
N ARG A 3 25.18 4.64 -7.56
CA ARG A 3 23.80 5.01 -7.86
C ARG A 3 23.41 6.08 -6.84
N ARG A 4 23.53 7.35 -7.23
CA ARG A 4 22.85 8.45 -6.53
C ARG A 4 21.36 8.22 -6.75
N TYR A 5 20.72 7.52 -5.82
CA TYR A 5 19.26 7.51 -5.72
C TYR A 5 18.86 8.98 -5.60
N SER A 6 18.01 9.48 -6.50
CA SER A 6 17.46 10.81 -6.30
C SER A 6 16.62 10.74 -5.03
N VAL A 7 16.95 11.59 -4.07
CA VAL A 7 16.24 11.65 -2.80
C VAL A 7 15.00 12.49 -3.08
N LEU A 8 13.82 11.89 -2.93
CA LEU A 8 12.57 12.66 -2.94
C LEU A 8 12.66 13.70 -1.83
N ASP A 9 12.18 14.91 -2.08
CA ASP A 9 12.03 15.85 -0.99
C ASP A 9 11.00 15.31 0.01
N GLU A 10 11.24 15.58 1.30
CA GLU A 10 10.44 15.00 2.39
C GLU A 10 8.97 15.37 2.29
N LYS A 11 8.65 16.57 1.78
CA LYS A 11 7.27 17.04 1.62
C LYS A 11 6.53 16.19 0.59
N THR A 12 7.11 16.02 -0.60
CA THR A 12 6.52 15.21 -1.67
C THR A 12 6.43 13.74 -1.24
N GLU A 13 7.41 13.19 -0.53
CA GLU A 13 7.32 11.82 -0.02
C GLU A 13 6.16 11.66 0.97
N LEU A 14 5.95 12.62 1.87
CA LEU A 14 4.83 12.61 2.82
C LEU A 14 3.47 12.73 2.13
N GLU A 15 3.35 13.56 1.09
CA GLU A 15 2.12 13.66 0.30
C GLU A 15 1.82 12.36 -0.44
N ILE A 16 2.83 11.79 -1.12
CA ILE A 16 2.72 10.47 -1.75
C ILE A 16 2.31 9.41 -0.72
N GLN A 17 2.92 9.40 0.46
CA GLN A 17 2.57 8.46 1.52
C GLN A 17 1.08 8.55 1.87
N LYS A 18 0.56 9.77 2.11
CA LYS A 18 -0.85 9.98 2.46
C LYS A 18 -1.76 9.47 1.34
N LEU A 19 -1.53 9.90 0.11
CA LEU A 19 -2.38 9.57 -1.03
C LEU A 19 -2.32 8.08 -1.39
N ALA A 20 -1.13 7.50 -1.42
CA ALA A 20 -0.95 6.08 -1.71
C ALA A 20 -1.57 5.18 -0.61
N SER A 21 -1.54 5.63 0.66
CA SER A 21 -2.16 4.89 1.76
C SER A 21 -3.69 4.91 1.70
N THR A 22 -4.28 5.91 1.04
CA THR A 22 -5.74 6.01 0.78
C THR A 22 -6.14 5.43 -0.58
N PHE A 23 -5.30 4.60 -1.18
CA PHE A 23 -5.59 3.82 -2.40
C PHE A 23 -5.83 4.62 -3.69
N PHE A 24 -5.42 5.90 -3.76
CA PHE A 24 -5.44 6.63 -5.03
C PHE A 24 -4.57 5.93 -6.10
N SER A 25 -5.01 5.99 -7.36
CA SER A 25 -4.29 5.51 -8.53
C SER A 25 -3.05 6.39 -8.80
N GLU A 26 -2.13 5.92 -9.66
CA GLU A 26 -0.98 6.75 -10.04
C GLU A 26 -1.44 8.02 -10.78
N GLU A 27 -2.49 7.94 -11.59
CA GLU A 27 -3.07 9.06 -12.34
C GLU A 27 -3.70 10.10 -11.39
N GLU A 28 -4.49 9.65 -10.41
CA GLU A 28 -5.10 10.53 -9.42
C GLU A 28 -4.04 11.22 -8.56
N ILE A 29 -2.97 10.50 -8.19
CA ILE A 29 -1.84 11.09 -7.46
C ILE A 29 -1.13 12.13 -8.33
N MET A 30 -0.96 11.89 -9.62
CA MET A 30 -0.38 12.87 -10.54
C MET A 30 -1.23 14.15 -10.64
N GLU A 31 -2.54 14.00 -10.75
CA GLU A 31 -3.48 15.12 -10.77
C GLU A 31 -3.44 15.93 -9.47
N ILE A 32 -3.45 15.26 -8.31
CA ILE A 32 -3.42 15.90 -6.99
C ILE A 32 -2.08 16.62 -6.74
N LEU A 33 -0.96 16.03 -7.17
CA LEU A 33 0.37 16.64 -7.03
C LEU A 33 0.68 17.65 -8.14
N GLU A 34 -0.23 17.86 -9.09
CA GLU A 34 -0.07 18.74 -10.25
C GLU A 34 1.20 18.43 -11.07
N VAL A 35 1.57 17.14 -11.17
CA VAL A 35 2.73 16.69 -11.93
C VAL A 35 2.33 16.05 -13.26
N LYS A 36 3.10 16.33 -14.31
CA LYS A 36 2.85 15.74 -15.64
C LYS A 36 3.30 14.30 -15.77
N GLU A 37 4.32 13.90 -15.01
CA GLU A 37 4.88 12.55 -15.03
C GLU A 37 5.44 12.17 -13.66
N LEU A 38 5.34 10.89 -13.29
CA LEU A 38 5.95 10.34 -12.08
C LEU A 38 7.39 9.91 -12.34
N THR A 39 8.31 10.38 -11.49
CA THR A 39 9.69 9.88 -11.49
C THR A 39 9.75 8.43 -11.00
N SER A 40 10.86 7.73 -11.29
CA SER A 40 11.06 6.37 -10.80
C SER A 40 11.02 6.27 -9.27
N ASP A 41 11.48 7.31 -8.56
CA ASP A 41 11.46 7.34 -7.11
C ASP A 41 10.03 7.58 -6.57
N MET A 42 9.22 8.41 -7.23
CA MET A 42 7.81 8.60 -6.89
C MET A 42 7.02 7.30 -7.08
N LYS A 43 7.22 6.61 -8.22
CA LYS A 43 6.60 5.29 -8.48
C LYS A 43 6.99 4.26 -7.40
N ARG A 44 8.27 4.24 -7.01
CA ARG A 44 8.74 3.38 -5.92
C ARG A 44 8.06 3.72 -4.59
N ALA A 45 7.94 5.01 -4.25
CA ALA A 45 7.27 5.47 -3.05
C ALA A 45 5.77 5.12 -3.05
N ILE A 46 5.05 5.36 -4.15
CA ILE A 46 3.64 5.00 -4.30
C ILE A 46 3.46 3.49 -4.06
N ARG A 47 4.28 2.66 -4.72
CA ARG A 47 4.23 1.20 -4.53
C ARG A 47 4.51 0.79 -3.07
N LYS A 48 5.56 1.36 -2.46
CA LYS A 48 5.93 1.11 -1.06
C LYS A 48 4.76 1.40 -0.12
N TYR A 49 4.12 2.55 -0.26
CA TYR A 49 3.07 2.99 0.66
C TYR A 49 1.73 2.30 0.41
N LYS A 50 1.41 1.93 -0.83
CA LYS A 50 0.28 1.03 -1.12
C LYS A 50 0.44 -0.32 -0.44
N LEU A 51 1.60 -0.95 -0.61
CA LEU A 51 1.90 -2.24 0.01
C LEU A 51 1.86 -2.16 1.54
N LYS A 52 2.36 -1.06 2.12
CA LYS A 52 2.31 -0.83 3.57
C LYS A 52 0.86 -0.71 4.07
N SER A 53 0.04 0.13 3.42
CA SER A 53 -1.37 0.30 3.79
C SER A 53 -2.15 -1.03 3.67
N GLU A 54 -1.86 -1.82 2.64
CA GLU A 54 -2.45 -3.15 2.48
C GLU A 54 -2.01 -4.11 3.60
N ALA A 55 -0.73 -4.12 3.96
CA ALA A 55 -0.23 -4.93 5.07
C ALA A 55 -0.87 -4.52 6.41
N ASP A 56 -0.96 -3.22 6.69
CA ASP A 56 -1.58 -2.68 7.90
C ASP A 56 -3.07 -3.04 7.95
N THR A 57 -3.78 -2.94 6.83
CA THR A 57 -5.19 -3.36 6.71
C THR A 57 -5.37 -4.86 6.98
N ARG A 58 -4.52 -5.70 6.38
CA ARG A 58 -4.57 -7.15 6.61
C ARG A 58 -4.30 -7.50 8.07
N ALA A 59 -3.31 -6.86 8.71
CA ALA A 59 -3.02 -7.04 10.12
C ALA A 59 -4.20 -6.65 11.00
N ALA A 60 -4.83 -5.50 10.74
CA ALA A 60 -6.01 -5.05 11.46
C ALA A 60 -7.20 -6.02 11.30
N VAL A 61 -7.42 -6.57 10.11
CA VAL A 61 -8.45 -7.60 9.86
C VAL A 61 -8.17 -8.85 10.69
N PHE A 62 -6.92 -9.31 10.75
CA PHE A 62 -6.54 -10.45 11.58
C PHE A 62 -6.70 -10.19 13.07
N GLU A 63 -6.31 -9.00 13.54
CA GLU A 63 -6.49 -8.61 14.94
C GLU A 63 -7.98 -8.57 15.32
N GLN A 64 -8.82 -7.96 14.49
CA GLN A 64 -10.28 -7.93 14.69
C GLN A 64 -10.91 -9.34 14.64
N ALA A 65 -10.38 -10.20 13.77
CA ALA A 65 -10.78 -11.60 13.73
C ALA A 65 -10.40 -12.31 15.05
N LEU A 66 -9.18 -12.14 15.55
CA LEU A 66 -8.73 -12.72 16.83
C LEU A 66 -9.51 -12.16 18.03
N ALA A 67 -9.90 -10.88 17.98
CA ALA A 67 -10.67 -10.20 19.02
C ALA A 67 -12.17 -10.61 19.06
N GLY A 68 -12.65 -11.44 18.13
CA GLY A 68 -13.97 -12.08 18.23
C GLY A 68 -15.11 -11.40 17.46
N SER A 69 -14.84 -10.81 16.29
CA SER A 69 -15.86 -10.31 15.36
C SER A 69 -16.25 -11.37 14.32
N SER A 70 -17.44 -11.97 14.49
CA SER A 70 -17.98 -13.12 13.71
C SER A 70 -17.89 -13.00 12.16
N PRO A 71 -18.10 -11.83 11.54
CA PRO A 71 -17.95 -11.70 10.08
C PRO A 71 -16.50 -11.57 9.60
N ALA A 72 -15.64 -10.87 10.36
CA ALA A 72 -14.24 -10.65 10.01
C ALA A 72 -13.42 -11.95 10.08
N GLN A 73 -13.71 -12.82 11.07
CA GLN A 73 -13.13 -14.16 11.15
C GLN A 73 -13.43 -15.01 9.92
N THR A 74 -14.70 -15.01 9.47
CA THR A 74 -15.12 -15.80 8.31
C THR A 74 -14.42 -15.35 7.03
N LEU A 75 -14.21 -14.04 6.87
CA LEU A 75 -13.49 -13.49 5.72
C LEU A 75 -11.98 -13.77 5.79
N ALA A 76 -11.37 -13.60 6.98
CA ALA A 76 -9.94 -13.86 7.20
C ALA A 76 -9.57 -15.33 6.95
N ILE A 77 -10.40 -16.27 7.41
CA ILE A 77 -10.20 -17.71 7.15
C ILE A 77 -10.27 -18.01 5.65
N LYS A 78 -11.26 -17.45 4.92
CA LYS A 78 -11.38 -17.65 3.47
C LYS A 78 -10.17 -17.12 2.69
N ILE A 79 -9.58 -16.01 3.12
CA ILE A 79 -8.37 -15.45 2.52
C ILE A 79 -7.17 -16.39 2.75
N ILE A 80 -6.98 -16.88 3.97
CA ILE A 80 -5.91 -17.86 4.30
C ILE A 80 -6.08 -19.16 3.48
N GLU A 81 -7.30 -19.68 3.40
CA GLU A 81 -7.59 -20.92 2.65
C GLU A 81 -7.43 -20.77 1.13
N ALA A 82 -7.62 -19.56 0.58
CA ALA A 82 -7.37 -19.27 -0.83
C ALA A 82 -5.88 -19.21 -1.15
N ASP A 83 -5.06 -18.69 -0.22
CA ASP A 83 -3.61 -18.60 -0.40
C ASP A 83 -2.93 -19.98 -0.26
N LYS A 84 -3.33 -20.79 0.72
CA LYS A 84 -2.79 -22.16 0.91
C LYS A 84 -3.01 -23.09 -0.29
N ARG A 85 -4.02 -22.83 -1.12
CA ARG A 85 -4.35 -23.66 -2.30
C ARG A 85 -3.52 -23.35 -3.54
N LYS A 86 -2.67 -22.31 -3.51
CA LYS A 86 -1.79 -21.96 -4.64
C LYS A 86 -0.40 -22.61 -4.56
N GLU A 87 -0.12 -23.39 -3.53
CA GLU A 87 1.16 -24.09 -3.33
C GLU A 87 1.14 -25.59 -3.73
N TYR A 88 0.20 -26.03 -4.58
CA TYR A 88 0.17 -27.40 -5.11
C TYR A 88 0.12 -27.44 -6.64
#